data_AF-A0A1Q3HYD9-F1
#
_entry.id   AF-A0A1Q3HYD9-F1
#
_cell.length_a   1.000
_cell.length_b   1.000
_cell.length_c   1.000
_cell.angle_alpha   90.00
_cell.angle_beta   90.00
_cell.angle_gamma   90.00
#
_symmetry.space_group_name_H-M   'P 1'
#
loop_
_entity.id
_entity.type
_entity.pdbx_description
1 polymer ?
#
loop_
_entity_poly.entity_id
_entity_poly.type
_entity_poly.pdbx_seq_one_letter_code
_entity_poly.pdbx_strand_id
1 'polypeptide(L)'
;MVASGCVTTPPATPTRPAPEPLIARCDATQAQISREADERASPYTIEKHIAEKFPGRQVSWLMKDSAYQTFVVQTNAKNFGRCNDTGCYLFAAPASVIQKAVQDSMKGGTHDPEVLGKALGLPAKNFEGTLRMMTLDLDASGVCVRLPVDSDPGVWKCTSAEDTDCFKFGGFTSGGVPEVMVINAPVAQARVEEIP
;
A
#
# COMPACT_ATOMS: atom_id res chain seq x y z
N MET A 1 -9.86 -60.46 -30.29
CA MET A 1 -10.45 -59.51 -29.31
C MET A 1 -9.40 -58.44 -29.04
N VAL A 2 -9.64 -57.21 -29.48
CA VAL A 2 -8.73 -56.07 -29.27
C VAL A 2 -9.35 -55.21 -28.17
N ALA A 3 -8.71 -55.15 -27.01
CA ALA A 3 -9.15 -54.30 -25.91
C ALA A 3 -8.74 -52.85 -26.20
N SER A 4 -9.73 -51.99 -26.47
CA SER A 4 -9.56 -50.54 -26.53
C SER A 4 -9.40 -49.99 -25.12
N GLY A 5 -8.23 -49.42 -24.81
CA GLY A 5 -8.02 -48.63 -23.60
C GLY A 5 -8.46 -47.19 -23.85
N CYS A 6 -9.53 -46.76 -23.18
CA CYS A 6 -9.88 -45.34 -23.10
C CYS A 6 -8.86 -44.62 -22.19
N VAL A 7 -8.14 -43.65 -22.76
CA VAL A 7 -7.31 -42.71 -22.00
C VAL A 7 -8.25 -41.66 -21.40
N THR A 8 -8.49 -41.74 -20.10
CA THR A 8 -9.27 -40.74 -19.37
C THR A 8 -8.43 -39.46 -19.23
N THR A 9 -8.84 -38.40 -19.92
CA THR A 9 -8.26 -37.05 -19.76
C THR A 9 -8.57 -36.53 -18.36
N PRO A 10 -7.59 -36.00 -17.60
CA PRO A 10 -7.87 -35.40 -16.31
C PRO A 10 -8.77 -34.16 -16.48
N PRO A 11 -9.75 -33.95 -15.59
CA PRO A 11 -10.62 -32.77 -15.64
C PRO A 11 -9.78 -31.50 -15.44
N ALA A 12 -10.01 -30.51 -16.31
CA ALA A 12 -9.40 -29.20 -16.19
C ALA A 12 -9.79 -28.54 -14.86
N THR A 13 -8.80 -28.18 -14.05
CA THR A 13 -9.00 -27.38 -12.84
C THR A 13 -9.75 -26.09 -13.23
N PRO A 14 -10.84 -25.71 -12.56
CA PRO A 14 -11.51 -24.44 -12.86
C PRO A 14 -10.53 -23.29 -12.56
N THR A 15 -10.03 -22.66 -13.61
CA THR A 15 -9.19 -21.46 -13.51
C THR A 15 -10.06 -20.32 -13.00
N ARG A 16 -9.87 -19.94 -11.72
CA ARG A 16 -10.45 -18.71 -11.18
C ARG A 16 -10.03 -17.55 -12.11
N PRO A 17 -10.96 -16.70 -12.58
CA PRO A 17 -10.59 -15.58 -13.43
C PRO A 17 -9.54 -14.71 -12.72
N ALA A 18 -8.57 -14.22 -13.49
CA ALA A 18 -7.58 -13.29 -12.97
C ALA A 18 -8.30 -12.08 -12.33
N PRO A 19 -7.84 -11.60 -11.17
CA PRO A 19 -8.39 -10.40 -10.57
C PRO A 19 -8.37 -9.25 -11.57
N GLU A 20 -9.41 -8.42 -11.54
CA GLU A 20 -9.45 -7.20 -12.35
C GLU A 20 -8.22 -6.33 -12.04
N PRO A 21 -7.60 -5.70 -13.07
CA PRO A 21 -6.54 -4.73 -12.86
C PRO A 21 -7.01 -3.60 -11.94
N LEU A 22 -6.21 -3.25 -10.94
CA LEU A 22 -6.56 -2.19 -9.99
C LEU A 22 -6.69 -0.84 -10.71
N ILE A 23 -5.98 -0.67 -11.82
CA ILE A 23 -6.04 0.55 -12.62
C ILE A 23 -7.39 0.78 -13.31
N ALA A 24 -8.17 -0.27 -13.54
CA ALA A 24 -9.50 -0.17 -14.14
C ALA A 24 -10.50 0.60 -13.24
N ARG A 25 -10.16 0.75 -11.95
CA ARG A 25 -10.96 1.43 -10.93
C ARG A 25 -10.62 2.92 -10.80
N CYS A 26 -9.60 3.36 -11.53
CA CYS A 26 -9.17 4.75 -11.54
C CYS A 26 -10.00 5.59 -12.49
N ASP A 27 -10.21 6.87 -12.12
CA ASP A 27 -10.72 7.85 -13.08
C ASP A 27 -9.73 8.07 -14.23
N ALA A 28 -10.17 8.77 -15.28
CA ALA A 28 -9.36 8.99 -16.48
C ALA A 28 -8.03 9.70 -16.19
N THR A 29 -8.00 10.60 -15.20
CA THR A 29 -6.80 11.34 -14.81
C THR A 29 -5.80 10.44 -14.10
N GLN A 30 -6.23 9.69 -13.10
CA GLN A 30 -5.37 8.75 -12.37
C GLN A 30 -4.92 7.59 -13.27
N ALA A 31 -5.76 7.14 -14.19
CA ALA A 31 -5.41 6.14 -15.18
C ALA A 31 -4.30 6.62 -16.14
N GLN A 32 -4.35 7.90 -16.56
CA GLN A 32 -3.28 8.48 -17.37
C GLN A 32 -1.95 8.58 -16.60
N ILE A 33 -1.99 9.10 -15.37
CA ILE A 33 -0.79 9.20 -14.52
C ILE A 33 -0.15 7.83 -14.31
N SER A 34 -0.96 6.79 -14.07
CA SER A 34 -0.41 5.45 -13.89
C SER A 34 0.23 4.89 -15.16
N ARG A 35 -0.30 5.18 -16.36
CA ARG A 35 0.33 4.75 -17.61
C ARG A 35 1.70 5.38 -17.78
N GLU A 36 1.81 6.68 -17.54
CA GLU A 36 3.08 7.41 -17.60
C GLU A 36 4.08 6.89 -16.55
N ALA A 37 3.59 6.56 -15.35
CA ALA A 37 4.41 5.95 -14.31
C ALA A 37 4.89 4.54 -14.71
N ASP A 38 4.00 3.69 -15.25
CA ASP A 38 4.36 2.34 -15.70
C ASP A 38 5.36 2.38 -16.87
N GLU A 39 5.22 3.33 -17.79
CA GLU A 39 6.19 3.56 -18.87
C GLU A 39 7.57 3.94 -18.32
N ARG A 40 7.61 4.88 -17.36
CA ARG A 40 8.85 5.31 -16.70
C ARG A 40 9.49 4.21 -15.86
N ALA A 41 8.68 3.33 -15.25
CA ALA A 41 9.15 2.23 -14.39
C ALA A 41 9.43 0.93 -15.16
N SER A 42 9.20 0.90 -16.47
CA SER A 42 9.34 -0.29 -17.31
C SER A 42 10.71 -0.99 -17.11
N PRO A 43 10.73 -2.33 -16.95
CA PRO A 43 9.64 -3.29 -17.17
C PRO A 43 8.71 -3.52 -15.95
N TYR A 44 8.82 -2.73 -14.88
CA TYR A 44 8.08 -2.88 -13.64
C TYR A 44 6.83 -1.99 -13.62
N THR A 45 5.66 -2.59 -13.82
CA THR A 45 4.36 -1.89 -13.78
C THR A 45 3.69 -2.01 -12.41
N ILE A 46 2.67 -1.19 -12.13
CA ILE A 46 1.87 -1.34 -10.90
C ILE A 46 1.32 -2.76 -10.73
N GLU A 47 0.81 -3.39 -11.79
CA GLU A 47 0.24 -4.74 -11.70
C GLU A 47 1.29 -5.78 -11.31
N LYS A 48 2.50 -5.70 -11.89
CA LYS A 48 3.61 -6.58 -11.48
C LYS A 48 4.03 -6.29 -10.05
N HIS A 49 4.13 -5.01 -9.69
CA HIS A 49 4.52 -4.59 -8.35
C HIS A 49 3.55 -5.13 -7.28
N ILE A 50 2.25 -4.99 -7.49
CA ILE A 50 1.20 -5.55 -6.62
C ILE A 50 1.29 -7.08 -6.58
N ALA A 51 1.37 -7.75 -7.73
CA ALA A 51 1.40 -9.20 -7.80
C ALA A 51 2.62 -9.80 -7.06
N GLU A 52 3.79 -9.15 -7.14
CA GLU A 52 5.03 -9.65 -6.56
C GLU A 52 5.23 -9.24 -5.09
N LYS A 53 4.78 -8.03 -4.71
CA LYS A 53 5.15 -7.40 -3.43
C LYS A 53 4.00 -7.28 -2.44
N PHE A 54 2.75 -7.39 -2.88
CA PHE A 54 1.56 -7.18 -2.05
C PHE A 54 0.75 -8.47 -1.93
N PRO A 55 1.24 -9.46 -1.14
CA PRO A 55 0.54 -10.73 -0.98
C PRO A 55 -0.87 -10.48 -0.43
N GLY A 56 -1.85 -11.14 -1.03
CA GLY A 56 -3.26 -10.98 -0.67
C GLY A 56 -3.88 -9.64 -1.07
N ARG A 57 -3.17 -8.77 -1.82
CA ARG A 57 -3.64 -7.42 -2.22
C ARG A 57 -4.14 -6.60 -1.03
N GLN A 58 -3.46 -6.74 0.11
CA GLN A 58 -3.73 -5.94 1.31
C GLN A 58 -2.60 -4.93 1.53
N VAL A 59 -3.00 -3.73 1.89
CA VAL A 59 -2.10 -2.63 2.23
C VAL A 59 -2.33 -2.19 3.66
N SER A 60 -1.27 -1.69 4.29
CA SER A 60 -1.37 -1.03 5.58
C SER A 60 -0.63 0.30 5.55
N TRP A 61 -0.93 1.14 6.53
CA TRP A 61 -0.18 2.34 6.87
C TRP A 61 -0.32 2.62 8.35
N LEU A 62 0.61 3.43 8.88
CA LEU A 62 0.62 3.86 10.28
C LEU A 62 0.33 5.35 10.37
N MET A 63 -0.41 5.73 11.39
CA MET A 63 -0.70 7.13 11.73
C MET A 63 -0.56 7.29 13.24
N LYS A 64 0.00 8.40 13.72
CA LYS A 64 -0.04 8.70 15.15
C LYS A 64 -1.49 8.81 15.62
N ASP A 65 -1.81 8.30 16.80
CA ASP A 65 -3.18 8.33 17.32
C ASP A 65 -3.73 9.75 17.34
N SER A 66 -2.94 10.74 17.77
CA SER A 66 -3.35 12.15 17.76
C SER A 66 -3.74 12.67 16.37
N ALA A 67 -3.02 12.24 15.33
CA ALA A 67 -3.35 12.58 13.95
C ALA A 67 -4.63 11.85 13.51
N TYR A 68 -4.81 10.59 13.89
CA TYR A 68 -6.05 9.85 13.60
C TYR A 68 -7.27 10.51 14.25
N GLN A 69 -7.19 10.86 15.54
CA GLN A 69 -8.28 11.55 16.24
C GLN A 69 -8.63 12.87 15.56
N THR A 70 -7.62 13.65 15.17
CA THR A 70 -7.84 14.96 14.54
C THR A 70 -8.39 14.82 13.13
N PHE A 71 -7.76 14.01 12.28
CA PHE A 71 -8.06 13.97 10.84
C PHE A 71 -9.18 13.01 10.45
N VAL A 72 -9.48 12.00 11.26
CA VAL A 72 -10.49 10.99 10.94
C VAL A 72 -11.73 11.21 11.79
N VAL A 73 -11.54 11.26 13.12
CA VAL A 73 -12.65 11.31 14.07
C VAL A 73 -13.28 12.70 14.11
N GLN A 74 -12.50 13.74 14.40
CA GLN A 74 -13.05 15.09 14.60
C GLN A 74 -13.61 15.71 13.32
N THR A 75 -12.96 15.48 12.18
CA THR A 75 -13.41 15.98 10.86
C THR A 75 -14.46 15.08 10.21
N ASN A 76 -14.71 13.88 10.75
CA ASN A 76 -15.55 12.85 10.15
C ASN A 76 -15.15 12.54 8.68
N ALA A 77 -13.84 12.42 8.45
CA ALA A 77 -13.30 12.18 7.11
C ALA A 77 -13.87 10.90 6.49
N LYS A 78 -14.15 10.95 5.19
CA LYS A 78 -14.66 9.79 4.43
C LYS A 78 -13.55 8.95 3.84
N ASN A 79 -12.43 9.57 3.52
CA ASN A 79 -11.26 8.93 2.94
C ASN A 79 -10.01 9.28 3.74
N PHE A 80 -9.04 8.38 3.75
CA PHE A 80 -7.71 8.61 4.29
C PHE A 80 -6.81 9.29 3.26
N GLY A 81 -5.78 9.97 3.76
CA GLY A 81 -4.72 10.56 2.96
C GLY A 81 -4.74 12.08 2.98
N ARG A 82 -3.87 12.66 2.17
CA ARG A 82 -3.80 14.12 1.95
C ARG A 82 -4.80 14.46 0.85
N CYS A 83 -5.85 15.19 1.19
CA CYS A 83 -6.93 15.50 0.27
C CYS A 83 -6.77 16.85 -0.41
N ASN A 84 -7.18 16.94 -1.67
CA ASN A 84 -7.37 18.16 -2.45
C ASN A 84 -8.68 18.05 -3.26
N ASP A 85 -8.91 18.97 -4.19
CA ASP A 85 -10.12 19.00 -5.02
C ASP A 85 -10.27 17.79 -5.96
N THR A 86 -9.19 17.03 -6.20
CA THR A 86 -9.16 15.89 -7.12
C THR A 86 -9.16 14.53 -6.42
N GLY A 87 -9.03 14.49 -5.10
CA GLY A 87 -9.10 13.25 -4.32
C GLY A 87 -8.22 13.27 -3.07
N CYS A 88 -8.19 12.13 -2.38
CA CYS A 88 -7.32 11.87 -1.23
C CYS A 88 -6.23 10.87 -1.57
N TYR A 89 -4.99 11.23 -1.27
CA TYR A 89 -3.78 10.52 -1.69
C TYR A 89 -3.09 9.92 -0.47
N LEU A 90 -2.96 8.60 -0.46
CA LEU A 90 -2.40 7.83 0.65
C LEU A 90 -1.28 6.91 0.16
N PHE A 91 -0.10 7.08 0.74
CA PHE A 91 0.99 6.11 0.62
C PHE A 91 0.71 4.91 1.54
N ALA A 92 0.82 3.71 1.00
CA ALA A 92 0.62 2.48 1.75
C ALA A 92 1.63 1.40 1.32
N ALA A 93 2.00 0.54 2.26
CA ALA A 93 2.93 -0.57 2.04
C ALA A 93 2.19 -1.91 2.20
N PRO A 94 2.79 -3.06 1.82
CA PRO A 94 2.16 -4.36 1.99
C PRO A 94 1.77 -4.59 3.45
N ALA A 95 0.53 -5.03 3.67
CA ALA A 95 0.02 -5.23 5.02
C ALA A 95 0.90 -6.17 5.85
N SER A 96 1.41 -7.24 5.22
CA SER A 96 2.31 -8.21 5.85
C SER A 96 3.63 -7.61 6.32
N VAL A 97 4.18 -6.63 5.59
CA VAL A 97 5.44 -5.95 5.95
C VAL A 97 5.23 -5.09 7.19
N ILE A 98 4.19 -4.27 7.22
CA ILE A 98 3.90 -3.40 8.37
C ILE A 98 3.51 -4.23 9.60
N GLN A 99 2.64 -5.24 9.44
CA GLN A 99 2.24 -6.10 10.55
C GLN A 99 3.44 -6.83 11.16
N LYS A 100 4.35 -7.32 10.32
CA LYS A 100 5.60 -7.92 10.80
C LYS A 100 6.49 -6.90 11.50
N ALA A 101 6.67 -5.71 10.95
CA ALA A 101 7.49 -4.66 11.55
C ALA A 101 6.94 -4.24 12.93
N VAL A 102 5.63 -4.08 13.05
CA VAL A 102 4.95 -3.83 14.32
C VAL A 102 5.20 -4.99 15.28
N GLN A 103 4.93 -6.23 14.88
CA GLN A 103 5.13 -7.40 15.73
C GLN A 103 6.57 -7.51 16.25
N ASP A 104 7.56 -7.34 15.37
CA ASP A 104 8.98 -7.42 15.73
C ASP A 104 9.41 -6.25 16.64
N SER A 105 8.72 -5.11 16.56
CA SER A 105 8.99 -3.94 17.41
C SER A 105 8.37 -4.02 18.81
N MET A 106 7.40 -4.91 19.05
CA MET A 106 6.72 -4.99 20.35
C MET A 106 7.65 -5.51 21.44
N LYS A 107 7.84 -4.71 22.50
CA LYS A 107 8.63 -5.06 23.68
C LYS A 107 7.97 -4.55 24.95
N GLY A 108 7.65 -5.46 25.87
CA GLY A 108 7.08 -5.07 27.17
C GLY A 108 5.70 -4.41 27.09
N GLY A 109 4.95 -4.65 26.00
CA GLY A 109 3.59 -4.11 25.83
C GLY A 109 3.52 -2.80 25.04
N THR A 110 4.65 -2.24 24.60
CA THR A 110 4.72 -1.09 23.70
C THR A 110 5.65 -1.38 22.53
N HIS A 111 5.49 -0.70 21.40
CA HIS A 111 6.44 -0.82 20.29
C HIS A 111 7.72 -0.01 20.53
N ASP A 112 8.82 -0.48 19.94
CA ASP A 112 10.09 0.22 19.86
C ASP A 112 10.16 1.05 18.55
N PRO A 113 10.19 2.39 18.62
CA PRO A 113 10.21 3.25 17.44
C PRO A 113 11.45 3.09 16.57
N GLU A 114 12.60 2.72 17.14
CA GLU A 114 13.83 2.51 16.37
C GLU A 114 13.75 1.24 15.53
N VAL A 115 13.23 0.16 16.13
CA VAL A 115 13.02 -1.11 15.42
C VAL A 115 12.01 -0.93 14.29
N LEU A 116 10.89 -0.26 14.58
CA LEU A 116 9.83 -0.01 13.61
C LEU A 116 10.32 0.90 12.47
N GLY A 117 11.01 2.00 12.81
CA GLY A 117 11.58 2.92 11.83
C GLY A 117 12.62 2.27 10.93
N LYS A 118 13.54 1.47 11.50
CA LYS A 118 14.51 0.72 10.71
C LYS A 118 13.86 -0.27 9.76
N ALA A 119 12.84 -0.99 10.22
CA ALA A 119 12.12 -1.95 9.40
C ALA A 119 11.33 -1.29 8.25
N LEU A 120 10.79 -0.10 8.48
CA LEU A 120 10.01 0.65 7.49
C LEU A 120 10.85 1.61 6.62
N GLY A 121 12.13 1.76 6.92
CA GLY A 121 13.03 2.66 6.20
C GLY A 121 12.72 4.14 6.47
N LEU A 122 12.25 4.47 7.67
CA LEU A 122 11.78 5.80 8.06
C LEU A 122 12.36 6.21 9.43
N PRO A 123 12.51 7.51 9.73
CA PRO A 123 13.03 7.97 11.02
C PRO A 123 12.20 7.49 12.23
N ALA A 124 12.88 7.04 13.29
CA ALA A 124 12.23 6.56 14.53
C ALA A 124 11.22 7.55 15.13
N LYS A 125 11.52 8.86 15.07
CA LYS A 125 10.63 9.94 15.54
C LYS A 125 9.21 9.93 14.93
N ASN A 126 9.07 9.34 13.73
CA ASN A 126 7.77 9.22 13.07
C ASN A 126 6.87 8.20 13.77
N PHE A 127 7.46 7.30 14.55
CA PHE A 127 6.81 6.21 15.26
C PHE A 127 6.84 6.39 16.77
N GLU A 128 7.08 7.59 17.29
CA GLU A 128 6.97 7.83 18.73
C GLU A 128 5.50 7.98 19.17
N GLY A 129 5.18 7.33 20.29
CA GLY A 129 3.85 7.34 20.92
C GLY A 129 2.86 6.40 20.23
N THR A 130 1.65 6.29 20.78
CA THR A 130 0.63 5.37 20.27
C THR A 130 0.30 5.62 18.80
N LEU A 131 0.27 4.54 18.02
CA LEU A 131 -0.07 4.56 16.60
C LEU A 131 -1.42 3.87 16.36
N ARG A 132 -2.01 4.20 15.22
CA ARG A 132 -3.09 3.45 14.59
C ARG A 132 -2.53 2.79 13.35
N MET A 133 -2.66 1.47 13.28
CA MET A 133 -2.43 0.71 12.06
C MET A 133 -3.76 0.56 11.35
N MET A 134 -3.82 1.04 10.12
CA MET A 134 -4.97 0.85 9.24
C MET A 134 -4.60 -0.21 8.21
N THR A 135 -5.50 -1.17 7.97
CA THR A 135 -5.35 -2.16 6.91
C THR A 135 -6.55 -2.11 5.98
N LEU A 136 -6.28 -2.09 4.68
CA LEU A 136 -7.29 -2.08 3.63
C LEU A 136 -7.07 -3.25 2.67
N ASP A 137 -8.16 -3.94 2.35
CA ASP A 137 -8.19 -4.91 1.25
C ASP A 137 -8.48 -4.17 -0.05
N LEU A 138 -7.54 -4.21 -0.99
CA LEU A 138 -7.65 -3.45 -2.22
C LEU A 138 -8.78 -3.96 -3.10
N ASP A 139 -9.03 -5.28 -3.13
CA ASP A 139 -10.07 -5.85 -3.98
C ASP A 139 -11.47 -5.61 -3.42
N ALA A 140 -11.66 -5.79 -2.11
CA ALA A 140 -12.96 -5.55 -1.48
C ALA A 140 -13.36 -4.07 -1.49
N SER A 141 -12.39 -3.15 -1.50
CA SER A 141 -12.66 -1.72 -1.42
C SER A 141 -12.88 -1.04 -2.77
N GLY A 142 -12.52 -1.69 -3.88
CA GLY A 142 -12.70 -1.12 -5.20
C GLY A 142 -11.90 0.16 -5.45
N VAL A 143 -10.84 0.41 -4.66
CA VAL A 143 -10.03 1.63 -4.76
C VAL A 143 -9.11 1.62 -5.97
N CYS A 144 -8.80 2.83 -6.45
CA CYS A 144 -7.78 3.09 -7.44
C CYS A 144 -6.39 3.00 -6.78
N VAL A 145 -5.48 2.25 -7.40
CA VAL A 145 -4.10 2.07 -6.92
C VAL A 145 -3.14 2.22 -8.09
N ARG A 146 -2.05 2.95 -7.87
CA ARG A 146 -0.97 3.14 -8.85
C ARG A 146 0.39 3.33 -8.17
N LEU A 147 1.45 3.33 -8.98
CA LEU A 147 2.76 3.75 -8.49
C LEU A 147 2.71 5.24 -8.08
N PRO A 148 3.38 5.63 -6.98
CA PRO A 148 3.49 7.03 -6.64
C PRO A 148 4.39 7.79 -7.62
N VAL A 149 4.10 9.07 -7.82
CA VAL A 149 4.81 9.99 -8.72
C VAL A 149 5.21 11.27 -8.00
N ASP A 150 6.21 11.99 -8.52
CA ASP A 150 6.81 13.17 -7.87
C ASP A 150 5.83 14.31 -7.56
N SER A 151 4.69 14.37 -8.25
CA SER A 151 3.64 15.37 -8.07
C SER A 151 2.59 14.99 -7.02
N ASP A 152 2.66 13.78 -6.45
CA ASP A 152 1.67 13.33 -5.48
C ASP A 152 1.70 14.13 -4.18
N PRO A 153 0.53 14.51 -3.62
CA PRO A 153 0.46 15.11 -2.30
C PRO A 153 1.14 14.24 -1.25
N GLY A 154 2.13 14.79 -0.56
CA GLY A 154 2.89 14.08 0.49
C GLY A 154 4.25 13.54 0.05
N VAL A 155 4.57 13.59 -1.26
CA VAL A 155 5.95 13.40 -1.71
C VAL A 155 6.84 14.49 -1.13
N TRP A 156 7.94 14.09 -0.50
CA TRP A 156 9.01 15.02 -0.15
C TRP A 156 10.24 14.76 -1.03
N LYS A 157 10.75 15.85 -1.61
CA LYS A 157 11.85 15.81 -2.56
C LYS A 157 13.18 15.78 -1.82
N CYS A 158 14.13 15.03 -2.35
CA CYS A 158 15.53 15.15 -1.94
C CYS A 158 15.99 16.59 -2.24
N THR A 159 16.54 17.26 -1.24
CA THR A 159 17.11 18.60 -1.35
C THR A 159 18.63 18.56 -1.55
N SER A 160 19.29 17.50 -1.09
CA SER A 160 20.71 17.24 -1.32
C SER A 160 20.98 15.76 -1.64
N ALA A 161 22.23 15.44 -2.01
CA ALA A 161 22.66 14.07 -2.33
C ALA A 161 22.77 13.19 -1.07
N GLU A 162 22.89 13.80 0.11
CA GLU A 162 22.97 13.15 1.41
C GLU A 162 21.58 12.81 1.98
N ASP A 163 20.49 13.34 1.41
CA ASP A 163 19.14 13.02 1.82
C ASP A 163 18.83 11.55 1.51
N THR A 164 18.83 10.73 2.56
CA THR A 164 18.55 9.30 2.43
C THR A 164 17.09 8.96 2.64
N ASP A 165 16.30 9.85 3.25
CA ASP A 165 14.89 9.62 3.60
C ASP A 165 13.90 10.13 2.53
N CYS A 166 14.35 10.64 1.38
CA CYS A 166 13.47 11.27 0.37
C CYS A 166 12.73 10.31 -0.56
N PHE A 167 11.64 10.80 -1.17
CA PHE A 167 10.89 10.04 -2.16
C PHE A 167 11.80 9.60 -3.31
N LYS A 168 11.69 8.32 -3.67
CA LYS A 168 12.35 7.74 -4.84
C LYS A 168 11.29 7.08 -5.69
N PHE A 169 11.19 7.53 -6.93
CA PHE A 169 10.28 6.91 -7.90
C PHE A 169 10.62 5.42 -8.09
N GLY A 170 9.59 4.59 -8.25
CA GLY A 170 9.74 3.15 -8.49
C GLY A 170 8.90 2.24 -7.58
N GLY A 171 8.04 2.82 -6.72
CA GLY A 171 7.18 2.04 -5.82
C GLY A 171 7.92 1.48 -4.60
N PHE A 172 8.97 2.16 -4.15
CA PHE A 172 9.66 1.79 -2.92
C PHE A 172 9.93 3.04 -2.09
N THR A 173 9.83 2.90 -0.77
CA THR A 173 10.33 3.91 0.14
C THR A 173 11.84 4.05 -0.01
N SER A 174 12.37 5.14 0.55
CA SER A 174 13.79 5.45 0.56
C SER A 174 14.66 4.34 1.19
N GLY A 175 14.10 3.60 2.17
CA GLY A 175 14.67 2.41 2.78
C GLY A 175 14.28 1.06 2.15
N GLY A 176 13.66 1.06 0.96
CA GLY A 176 13.45 -0.14 0.15
C GLY A 176 12.18 -0.94 0.45
N VAL A 177 11.23 -0.38 1.20
CA VAL A 177 9.94 -1.03 1.46
C VAL A 177 9.01 -0.81 0.26
N PRO A 178 8.34 -1.83 -0.29
CA PRO A 178 7.37 -1.63 -1.37
C PRO A 178 6.26 -0.65 -0.96
N GLU A 179 5.87 0.23 -1.87
CA GLU A 179 4.94 1.31 -1.60
C GLU A 179 4.08 1.61 -2.82
N VAL A 180 2.80 1.87 -2.57
CA VAL A 180 1.82 2.27 -3.58
C VAL A 180 1.07 3.51 -3.15
N MET A 181 0.52 4.21 -4.15
CA MET A 181 -0.43 5.29 -3.94
C MET A 181 -1.85 4.73 -4.04
N VAL A 182 -2.61 4.84 -2.96
CA VAL A 182 -4.03 4.49 -2.90
C VAL A 182 -4.85 5.77 -2.94
N ILE A 183 -5.77 5.84 -3.91
CA ILE A 183 -6.63 7.01 -4.12
C ILE A 183 -7.98 6.77 -3.47
N ASN A 184 -8.42 7.73 -2.65
CA ASN A 184 -9.72 7.72 -1.96
C ASN A 184 -9.94 6.46 -1.11
N ALA A 185 -8.92 6.07 -0.33
CA ALA A 185 -9.00 4.95 0.60
C ALA A 185 -10.13 5.16 1.64
N PRO A 186 -11.22 4.37 1.64
CA PRO A 186 -12.40 4.67 2.43
C PRO A 186 -12.21 4.36 3.92
N VAL A 187 -12.53 5.32 4.78
CA VAL A 187 -12.40 5.19 6.25
C VAL A 187 -13.23 4.03 6.78
N ALA A 188 -14.47 3.90 6.30
CA ALA A 188 -15.43 2.93 6.80
C ALA A 188 -15.07 1.46 6.49
N GLN A 189 -14.11 1.20 5.59
CA GLN A 189 -13.73 -0.16 5.18
C GLN A 189 -12.34 -0.56 5.66
N ALA A 190 -11.57 0.37 6.25
CA ALA A 190 -10.29 0.03 6.84
C ALA A 190 -10.48 -0.65 8.20
N ARG A 191 -9.76 -1.74 8.43
CA ARG A 191 -9.59 -2.26 9.79
C ARG A 191 -8.59 -1.36 10.52
N VAL A 192 -8.93 -0.91 11.72
CA VAL A 192 -8.09 -0.03 12.53
C VAL A 192 -7.70 -0.74 13.82
N GLU A 193 -6.40 -0.80 14.08
CA GLU A 193 -5.80 -1.44 15.25
C GLU A 193 -4.94 -0.42 16.01
N GLU A 194 -5.00 -0.46 17.35
CA GLU A 194 -4.13 0.35 18.20
C GLU A 194 -2.78 -0.32 18.39
N ILE A 195 -1.70 0.44 18.22
CA ILE A 195 -0.34 -0.01 18.50
C ILE A 195 0.20 0.88 19.64
N PRO A 196 0.25 0.36 20.88
CA PRO A 196 0.66 1.13 22.06
C PRO A 196 2.14 1.48 22.05
#